data_AF-A0A2G9Z150-F1
#
_entry.id   AF-A0A2G9Z150-F1
#
_cell.length_a   1.000
_cell.length_b   1.000
_cell.length_c   1.000
_cell.angle_alpha   90.00
_cell.angle_beta   90.00
_cell.angle_gamma   90.00
#
_symmetry.space_group_name_H-M   'P 1'
#
loop_
_entity.id
_entity.type
_entity.pdbx_description
1 polymer ?
#
loop_
_entity_poly.entity_id
_entity_poly.type
_entity_poly.pdbx_seq_one_letter_code
_entity_poly.pdbx_strand_id
1 'polypeptide(L)'
;MENKDVEANKAMSIVGYILPILFFVPLLSEAKNSAYAKFHANQQLNLLLAAVAVNIVGTMIPILGWFIILPLGSLALLVIAIMGIINAAKGEMKVLPMIGGFSLIK
;
A
#
# COMPACT_ATOMS: atom_id res chain seq x y z
N MET A 1 -16.35 1.31 18.92
CA MET A 1 -16.12 0.12 18.06
C MET A 1 -14.99 0.38 17.09
N GLU A 2 -15.02 1.49 16.34
CA GLU A 2 -13.94 1.91 15.44
C GLU A 2 -12.55 1.98 16.11
N ASN A 3 -12.47 2.54 17.33
CA ASN A 3 -11.21 2.57 18.08
C ASN A 3 -10.65 1.17 18.44
N LYS A 4 -11.53 0.20 18.74
CA LYS A 4 -11.10 -1.18 19.06
C LYS A 4 -10.61 -1.93 17.81
N ASP A 5 -11.26 -1.70 16.67
CA ASP A 5 -10.87 -2.29 15.38
C ASP A 5 -9.48 -1.79 14.95
N VAL A 6 -9.26 -0.47 15.07
CA VAL A 6 -7.96 0.16 14.82
C VAL A 6 -6.90 -0.39 15.77
N GLU A 7 -7.14 -0.40 17.08
CA GLU A 7 -6.18 -0.89 18.08
C GLU A 7 -5.75 -2.33 17.81
N ALA A 8 -6.69 -3.23 17.48
CA ALA A 8 -6.41 -4.63 17.23
C ALA A 8 -5.57 -4.86 15.95
N ASN A 9 -5.74 -4.03 14.92
CA ASN A 9 -5.22 -4.30 13.58
C ASN A 9 -4.11 -3.31 13.12
N LYS A 10 -3.77 -2.31 13.95
CA LYS A 10 -2.80 -1.25 13.62
C LYS A 10 -1.44 -1.79 13.22
N ALA A 11 -0.85 -2.65 14.04
CA ALA A 11 0.50 -3.16 13.81
C ALA A 11 0.61 -3.88 12.45
N MET A 12 -0.33 -4.78 12.16
CA MET A 12 -0.36 -5.54 10.91
C MET A 12 -0.62 -4.64 9.69
N SER A 13 -1.46 -3.61 9.87
CA SER A 13 -1.74 -2.61 8.83
C SER A 13 -0.54 -1.73 8.49
N ILE A 14 0.44 -1.57 9.40
CA ILE A 14 1.70 -0.88 9.14
C ILE A 14 2.67 -1.79 8.37
N VAL A 15 2.81 -3.05 8.80
CA VAL A 15 3.80 -4.00 8.24
C VAL A 15 3.64 -4.19 6.74
N GLY A 16 2.40 -4.28 6.25
CA GLY A 16 2.14 -4.49 4.82
C GLY A 16 2.59 -3.36 3.89
N TYR A 17 2.93 -2.18 4.41
CA TYR A 17 3.54 -1.10 3.61
C TYR A 17 5.06 -1.19 3.48
N ILE A 18 5.74 -1.94 4.35
CA ILE A 18 7.21 -2.07 4.31
C ILE A 18 7.61 -2.90 3.08
N LEU A 19 6.87 -3.98 2.83
CA LEU A 19 7.00 -4.82 1.65
C LEU A 19 5.61 -4.98 1.03
N PRO A 20 5.25 -4.25 -0.04
CA PRO A 20 3.89 -4.26 -0.59
C PRO A 20 3.37 -5.64 -1.00
N ILE A 21 4.25 -6.62 -1.26
CA ILE A 21 3.87 -8.01 -1.50
C ILE A 21 3.16 -8.65 -0.30
N LEU A 22 3.37 -8.11 0.90
CA LEU A 22 2.72 -8.49 2.15
C LEU A 22 1.35 -7.82 2.35
N PHE A 23 0.71 -7.30 1.29
CA PHE A 23 -0.60 -6.63 1.37
C PHE A 23 -1.70 -7.45 2.07
N PHE A 24 -1.53 -8.78 2.10
CA PHE A 24 -2.48 -9.72 2.72
C PHE A 24 -2.25 -9.91 4.23
N VAL A 25 -1.11 -9.44 4.77
CA VAL A 25 -0.77 -9.57 6.19
C VAL A 25 -1.80 -8.90 7.12
N PRO A 26 -2.37 -7.72 6.80
CA PRO A 26 -3.48 -7.16 7.57
C PRO A 26 -4.76 -8.03 7.55
N LEU A 27 -4.89 -9.00 6.64
CA LEU A 27 -6.09 -9.83 6.48
C LEU A 27 -5.96 -11.21 7.15
N LEU A 28 -4.87 -11.47 7.86
CA LEU A 28 -4.68 -12.75 8.53
C LEU A 28 -5.64 -12.89 9.71
N SER A 29 -6.09 -14.13 9.99
CA SER A 29 -7.01 -14.44 11.10
C SER A 29 -8.36 -13.71 11.00
N GLU A 30 -8.91 -13.24 12.13
CA GLU A 30 -10.16 -12.49 12.24
C GLU A 30 -10.07 -11.06 11.65
N ALA A 31 -8.86 -10.57 11.36
CA ALA A 31 -8.65 -9.25 10.78
C ALA A 31 -9.27 -9.10 9.37
N LYS A 32 -9.54 -10.21 8.67
CA LYS A 32 -10.33 -10.18 7.42
C LYS A 32 -11.75 -9.63 7.59
N ASN A 33 -12.27 -9.52 8.81
CA ASN A 33 -13.58 -8.92 9.10
C ASN A 33 -13.47 -7.43 9.49
N SER A 34 -12.25 -6.92 9.67
CA SER A 34 -11.96 -5.52 10.01
C SER A 34 -12.12 -4.61 8.80
N ALA A 35 -12.90 -3.53 8.94
CA ALA A 35 -12.98 -2.50 7.91
C ALA A 35 -11.63 -1.78 7.75
N TYR A 36 -10.96 -1.50 8.87
CA TYR A 36 -9.66 -0.85 8.90
C TYR A 36 -8.57 -1.69 8.24
N ALA A 37 -8.50 -2.99 8.56
CA ALA A 37 -7.49 -3.87 7.98
C ALA A 37 -7.74 -4.12 6.48
N LYS A 38 -9.01 -4.30 6.07
CA LYS A 38 -9.40 -4.36 4.64
C LYS A 38 -9.02 -3.09 3.89
N PHE A 39 -9.22 -1.93 4.49
CA PHE A 39 -8.84 -0.67 3.87
C PHE A 39 -7.32 -0.63 3.59
N HIS A 40 -6.49 -0.86 4.61
CA HIS A 40 -5.03 -0.80 4.41
C HIS A 40 -4.51 -1.92 3.51
N ALA A 41 -5.09 -3.11 3.54
CA ALA A 41 -4.77 -4.19 2.59
C ALA A 41 -5.06 -3.80 1.14
N ASN A 42 -6.20 -3.13 0.86
CA ASN A 42 -6.50 -2.59 -0.47
C ASN A 42 -5.46 -1.56 -0.92
N GLN A 43 -5.12 -0.62 -0.04
CA GLN A 43 -4.12 0.40 -0.35
C GLN A 43 -2.72 -0.19 -0.61
N GLN A 44 -2.33 -1.23 0.12
CA GLN A 44 -1.07 -1.96 -0.08
C GLN A 44 -1.08 -2.75 -1.39
N LEU A 45 -2.21 -3.36 -1.76
CA LEU A 45 -2.37 -4.04 -3.05
C LEU A 45 -2.25 -3.04 -4.21
N ASN A 46 -2.88 -1.87 -4.10
CA ASN A 46 -2.72 -0.80 -5.09
C ASN A 46 -1.26 -0.34 -5.22
N LEU A 47 -0.55 -0.22 -4.10
CA LEU A 47 0.87 0.10 -4.08
C LEU A 47 1.73 -0.98 -4.76
N LEU A 48 1.43 -2.26 -4.52
CA LEU A 48 2.09 -3.39 -5.17
C LEU A 48 1.85 -3.35 -6.70
N LEU A 49 0.60 -3.16 -7.12
CA LEU A 49 0.25 -3.10 -8.55
C LEU A 49 0.93 -1.91 -9.24
N ALA A 50 0.98 -0.75 -8.58
CA ALA A 50 1.71 0.42 -9.08
C ALA A 50 3.22 0.15 -9.20
N ALA A 51 3.81 -0.55 -8.22
CA ALA A 51 5.21 -0.96 -8.27
C ALA A 51 5.50 -1.93 -9.44
N VAL A 52 4.61 -2.90 -9.67
CA VAL A 52 4.70 -3.81 -10.82
C VAL A 52 4.63 -3.02 -12.13
N ALA A 53 3.69 -2.08 -12.26
CA ALA A 53 3.54 -1.26 -13.46
C ALA A 53 4.80 -0.40 -13.73
N VAL A 54 5.35 0.27 -12.71
CA VAL A 54 6.59 1.06 -12.83
C VAL A 54 7.76 0.18 -13.27
N ASN A 55 7.91 -1.01 -12.71
CA ASN A 55 9.00 -1.93 -13.08
C ASN A 55 8.87 -2.44 -14.51
N ILE A 56 7.66 -2.81 -14.95
CA ILE A 56 7.41 -3.27 -16.33
C ILE A 56 7.71 -2.13 -17.31
N VAL A 57 7.09 -0.96 -17.13
CA VAL A 57 7.27 0.18 -18.03
C VAL A 57 8.72 0.67 -18.04
N GLY A 58 9.35 0.77 -16.87
CA GLY A 58 10.73 1.22 -16.74
C GLY A 58 11.74 0.24 -17.35
N THR A 59 11.48 -1.07 -17.33
CA THR A 59 12.39 -2.06 -17.95
C THR A 59 12.24 -2.09 -19.47
N MET A 60 11.02 -1.91 -19.99
CA MET A 60 10.70 -1.98 -21.42
C MET A 60 11.24 -0.81 -22.25
N ILE A 61 11.53 0.34 -21.63
CA ILE A 61 11.99 1.55 -22.32
C ILE A 61 13.49 1.74 -22.03
N PRO A 62 14.41 1.46 -22.97
CA PRO A 62 15.84 1.66 -22.76
C PRO A 62 16.17 3.13 -22.48
N ILE A 63 17.25 3.37 -21.72
CA ILE A 63 17.75 4.70 -21.34
C ILE A 63 16.75 5.49 -20.49
N LEU A 64 15.62 5.95 -21.02
CA LEU A 64 14.61 6.71 -20.28
C LEU A 64 13.97 5.87 -19.17
N GLY A 65 13.61 4.62 -19.47
CA GLY A 65 13.03 3.74 -18.47
C GLY A 65 14.00 3.47 -17.33
N TRP A 66 15.26 3.18 -17.66
CA TRP A 66 16.27 2.83 -16.68
C TRP A 66 16.73 4.01 -15.81
N PHE A 67 16.98 5.16 -16.43
CA PHE A 67 17.58 6.31 -15.75
C PHE A 67 16.57 7.35 -15.28
N ILE A 68 15.31 7.29 -15.72
CA ILE A 68 14.26 8.25 -15.33
C ILE A 68 13.08 7.53 -14.67
N ILE A 69 12.44 6.58 -15.38
CA ILE A 69 11.18 5.97 -14.89
C ILE A 69 11.41 5.11 -13.65
N LEU A 70 12.39 4.21 -13.67
CA LEU A 70 12.72 3.35 -12.54
C LEU A 70 13.11 4.15 -11.29
N PRO A 71 14.08 5.09 -11.32
CA PRO A 71 14.49 5.82 -10.12
C PRO A 71 13.40 6.76 -9.61
N LEU A 72 12.77 7.57 -10.47
CA LEU A 72 11.74 8.52 -10.03
C LEU A 72 10.45 7.81 -9.62
N GLY A 73 10.05 6.77 -10.36
CA GLY A 73 8.89 5.95 -10.02
C GLY A 73 9.08 5.21 -8.69
N SER A 74 10.26 4.64 -8.46
CA SER A 74 10.58 3.98 -7.18
C SER A 74 10.58 4.98 -6.02
N LEU A 75 11.14 6.18 -6.21
CA LEU A 75 11.12 7.24 -5.20
C LEU A 75 9.69 7.70 -4.90
N ALA A 76 8.86 7.90 -5.92
CA ALA A 76 7.46 8.28 -5.74
C ALA A 76 6.68 7.20 -4.98
N LEU A 77 6.87 5.92 -5.33
CA LEU A 77 6.25 4.80 -4.63
C LEU A 77 6.71 4.69 -3.17
N LEU A 78 7.99 4.95 -2.88
CA LEU A 78 8.50 5.00 -1.51
C LEU A 78 7.84 6.10 -0.68
N VAL A 79 7.69 7.31 -1.25
CA VAL A 79 6.98 8.41 -0.60
C VAL A 79 5.52 8.02 -0.31
N ILE A 80 4.84 7.42 -1.28
CA ILE A 80 3.46 6.95 -1.12
C ILE A 80 3.36 5.86 -0.05
N ALA A 81 4.31 4.92 0.00
CA ALA A 81 4.38 3.89 1.04
C ALA A 81 4.52 4.50 2.44
N ILE A 82 5.39 5.50 2.60
CA ILE A 82 5.57 6.23 3.87
C ILE A 82 4.27 6.95 4.26
N MET A 83 3.56 7.56 3.32
CA MET A 83 2.24 8.16 3.60
C MET A 83 1.24 7.11 4.11
N GLY A 84 1.24 5.91 3.51
CA GLY A 84 0.42 4.78 3.97
C GLY A 84 0.75 4.34 5.39
N ILE A 85 2.05 4.25 5.73
CA ILE A 85 2.54 3.95 7.08
C ILE A 85 2.05 5.01 8.08
N ILE A 86 2.19 6.30 7.74
CA ILE A 86 1.76 7.40 8.62
C ILE A 86 0.25 7.35 8.85
N ASN A 87 -0.54 7.14 7.80
CA ASN A 87 -2.00 7.01 7.91
C ASN A 87 -2.37 5.83 8.83
N ALA A 88 -1.77 4.66 8.62
CA ALA A 88 -2.00 3.48 9.47
C ALA A 88 -1.56 3.71 10.94
N ALA A 89 -0.41 4.34 11.17
CA ALA A 89 0.06 4.64 12.52
C ALA A 89 -0.92 5.57 13.28
N LYS A 90 -1.50 6.54 12.56
CA LYS A 90 -2.55 7.45 13.07
C LYS A 90 -3.93 6.78 13.18
N GLY A 91 -4.13 5.59 12.63
CA GLY A 91 -5.44 4.93 12.58
C GLY A 91 -6.40 5.55 11.55
N GLU A 92 -5.87 6.22 10.53
CA GLU A 92 -6.64 6.93 9.52
C GLU A 92 -6.81 6.10 8.25
N MET A 93 -8.06 5.94 7.80
CA MET A 93 -8.39 5.33 6.49
C MET A 93 -8.34 6.38 5.36
N LYS A 94 -7.16 6.96 5.13
CA LYS A 94 -6.93 7.93 4.05
C LYS A 94 -6.35 7.25 2.82
N VAL A 95 -7.00 7.45 1.67
CA VAL A 95 -6.55 6.89 0.39
C VAL A 95 -5.18 7.45 0.01
N LEU A 96 -4.34 6.59 -0.56
CA LEU A 96 -3.05 6.98 -1.10
C LEU A 96 -3.24 7.88 -2.34
N PRO A 97 -2.43 8.92 -2.51
CA PRO A 97 -2.52 9.77 -3.68
C PRO A 97 -2.24 8.98 -4.97
N MET A 98 -2.95 9.32 -6.05
CA MET A 98 -2.85 8.76 -7.41
C MET A 98 -3.27 7.28 -7.56
N ILE A 99 -2.92 6.41 -6.62
CA ILE A 99 -3.12 4.95 -6.74
C ILE A 99 -4.23 4.40 -5.83
N GLY A 100 -4.69 5.19 -4.85
CA GLY A 100 -5.54 4.71 -3.78
C GLY A 100 -7.04 4.64 -4.07
N GLY A 101 -7.49 4.98 -5.28
CA GLY A 101 -8.91 5.06 -5.62
C GLY A 101 -9.61 3.71 -5.83
N PHE A 102 -8.88 2.59 -5.76
CA PHE A 102 -9.41 1.27 -6.08
C PHE A 102 -9.62 0.41 -4.83
N SER A 103 -10.76 -0.29 -4.76
CA SER A 103 -11.05 -1.30 -3.74
C SER A 103 -11.24 -2.66 -4.42
N LEU A 104 -10.22 -3.49 -4.35
CA LEU A 104 -10.11 -4.80 -5.02
C LEU A 104 -10.46 -5.97 -4.08
N ILE A 105 -10.27 -5.79 -2.77
CA ILE A 105 -10.57 -6.75 -1.70
C ILE A 105 -11.90 -6.33 -1.05
N LYS A 106 -12.88 -7.24 -1.03
CA LYS A 106 -14.25 -7.00 -0.52
C LYS A 106 -14.47 -7.56 0.88
#